data_AF-A0A800LXI3-F1
#
_entry.id   AF-A0A800LXI3-F1
#
_cell.length_a   1.000
_cell.length_b   1.000
_cell.length_c   1.000
_cell.angle_alpha   90.00
_cell.angle_beta   90.00
_cell.angle_gamma   90.00
#
_symmetry.space_group_name_H-M   'P 1'
#
loop_
_entity.id
_entity.type
_entity.pdbx_description
1 polymer ?
#
loop_
_entity_poly.entity_id
_entity_poly.type
_entity_poly.pdbx_seq_one_letter_code
_entity_poly.pdbx_strand_id
1 'polypeptide(L)'
;MSHGGCIANSRSNRNRGKPSPSYRTSRTSYLITAFGENTVDEAIRYTRMAGFTYFYHEDPFGTWGHFGLKTTDFPHGDAGLKSCVDEADKAGLRIGIHTLSNFMTTNDAYVTPVPDPRLMQSDDSLLTNAVDAKTTEIPIASRAPFLDRGTLSAVLIENELIRYRAVSEEAPWLLLGCRRGAFNTSSSSHASGTKIGKLVDHPYRVLFPDLSMQDEMADRLVELFNGTGLRQISFDGLEGCALTGHGMYAYNRFVNRIYNAWTPEVLNDASRLTHYLWHIHTRMNWGEPWGKAIREGQIELRLKNQDYFKRNLFPRMFGWFQLRLASGSLEATSLDDMEWVLSKCAGYDSGFALSSSLEALRKNGQSEVILGAVREWEQARLEHAFTPDQIERLQEPTLDFHLEADGKNRWQLYPVTYSQVHIYSEVTLQPGEPGEAEWTFHNPYENQPLQFILRALPDTVTLNDDVVINPVFEVNFTEITLPIRLSPFEYLVCEGDGVCKIFDVNWNPVRSFEFSGEWPQIVHEDNQILF
;
A
#
# COMPACT_ATOMS: atom_id res chain seq x y z
N MET A 1 -12.68 -57.57 -0.96
CA MET A 1 -13.59 -57.49 -2.13
C MET A 1 -14.92 -56.96 -1.60
N SER A 2 -15.58 -55.90 -2.06
CA SER A 2 -15.50 -55.00 -3.22
C SER A 2 -16.28 -53.73 -2.82
N HIS A 3 -15.67 -52.54 -2.75
CA HIS A 3 -15.74 -51.49 -3.77
C HIS A 3 -17.15 -51.15 -4.29
N GLY A 4 -17.69 -50.03 -3.82
CA GLY A 4 -18.81 -49.31 -4.42
C GLY A 4 -18.51 -47.81 -4.33
N GLY A 5 -17.89 -47.28 -5.39
CA GLY A 5 -17.44 -45.89 -5.46
C GLY A 5 -18.60 -44.91 -5.58
N CYS A 6 -18.54 -43.82 -4.81
CA CYS A 6 -19.28 -42.61 -5.12
C CYS A 6 -18.60 -41.94 -6.32
N ILE A 7 -19.26 -42.07 -7.46
CA ILE A 7 -18.94 -41.42 -8.72
C ILE A 7 -18.90 -39.91 -8.46
N ALA A 8 -17.70 -39.32 -8.60
CA ALA A 8 -17.51 -37.89 -8.72
C ALA A 8 -18.39 -37.41 -9.87
N ASN A 9 -19.45 -36.68 -9.54
CA ASN A 9 -20.39 -36.14 -10.51
C ASN A 9 -19.61 -35.22 -11.45
N SER A 10 -19.47 -35.64 -12.70
CA SER A 10 -18.78 -34.92 -13.75
C SER A 10 -19.53 -33.61 -14.02
N ARG A 11 -19.08 -32.52 -13.39
CA ARG A 11 -19.54 -31.17 -13.72
C ARG A 11 -19.11 -30.84 -15.14
N SER A 12 -20.08 -30.69 -16.04
CA SER A 12 -19.94 -29.93 -17.28
C SER A 12 -19.83 -28.43 -16.92
N ASN A 13 -18.68 -28.03 -16.37
CA ASN A 13 -18.33 -26.63 -16.21
C ASN A 13 -17.92 -26.09 -17.59
N ARG A 14 -18.62 -25.06 -18.08
CA ARG A 14 -18.26 -24.31 -19.30
C ARG A 14 -16.90 -23.57 -19.21
N ASN A 15 -16.14 -23.74 -18.12
CA ASN A 15 -14.86 -23.06 -17.84
C ASN A 15 -13.60 -23.93 -18.01
N ARG A 16 -13.65 -25.07 -18.70
CA ARG A 16 -12.48 -25.98 -18.86
C ARG A 16 -11.31 -25.45 -19.72
N GLY A 17 -11.20 -24.15 -19.95
CA GLY A 17 -10.14 -23.59 -20.81
C GLY A 17 -9.64 -22.20 -20.43
N LYS A 18 -10.04 -21.65 -19.26
CA LYS A 18 -9.50 -20.36 -18.82
C LYS A 18 -8.17 -20.54 -18.08
N PRO A 19 -7.12 -19.77 -18.43
CA PRO A 19 -5.92 -19.69 -17.62
C PRO A 19 -6.28 -19.25 -16.19
N SER A 20 -5.77 -19.95 -15.19
CA SER A 20 -5.91 -19.57 -13.78
C SER A 20 -4.53 -19.62 -13.15
N PRO A 21 -4.12 -18.58 -12.40
CA PRO A 21 -2.84 -18.60 -11.72
C PRO A 21 -2.72 -19.84 -10.84
N SER A 22 -1.52 -20.42 -10.84
CA SER A 22 -1.23 -21.50 -9.91
C SER A 22 -1.29 -20.99 -8.47
N TYR A 23 -1.59 -21.87 -7.52
CA TYR A 23 -1.56 -21.53 -6.08
C TYR A 23 -0.23 -20.89 -5.66
N ARG A 24 0.88 -21.33 -6.25
CA ARG A 24 2.21 -20.73 -6.03
C ARG A 24 2.27 -19.28 -6.51
N THR A 25 1.80 -19.00 -7.73
CA THR A 25 1.77 -17.66 -8.33
C THR A 25 0.90 -16.69 -7.54
N SER A 26 -0.25 -17.15 -7.03
CA SER A 26 -1.14 -16.32 -6.22
C SER A 26 -0.54 -15.85 -4.88
N ARG A 27 0.60 -16.42 -4.45
CA ARG A 27 1.30 -16.07 -3.20
C ARG A 27 2.66 -15.43 -3.44
N THR A 28 2.96 -15.03 -4.67
CA THR A 28 4.21 -14.31 -4.95
C THR A 28 4.08 -12.86 -4.52
N SER A 29 5.14 -12.35 -3.92
CA SER A 29 5.24 -10.93 -3.60
C SER A 29 5.46 -10.09 -4.86
N TYR A 30 5.17 -8.80 -4.78
CA TYR A 30 5.24 -7.88 -5.92
C TYR A 30 5.58 -6.46 -5.48
N LEU A 31 6.13 -5.68 -6.42
CA LEU A 31 6.41 -4.26 -6.22
C LEU A 31 5.18 -3.42 -6.60
N ILE A 32 4.81 -2.46 -5.76
CA ILE A 32 3.88 -1.38 -6.08
C ILE A 32 4.71 -0.12 -6.27
N THR A 33 4.68 0.45 -7.48
CA THR A 33 5.40 1.68 -7.78
C THR A 33 4.77 2.39 -8.98
N ALA A 34 4.69 3.72 -8.93
CA ALA A 34 4.30 4.51 -10.09
C ALA A 34 5.42 4.54 -11.15
N PHE A 35 5.06 4.37 -12.42
CA PHE A 35 5.98 4.37 -13.55
C PHE A 35 5.30 4.91 -14.81
N GLY A 36 6.06 5.51 -15.71
CA GLY A 36 5.59 5.93 -17.02
C GLY A 36 6.41 5.29 -18.13
N GLU A 37 6.12 5.69 -19.36
CA GLU A 37 6.85 5.24 -20.56
C GLU A 37 8.36 5.47 -20.47
N ASN A 38 8.79 6.53 -19.76
CA ASN A 38 10.19 6.91 -19.61
C ASN A 38 10.86 6.35 -18.34
N THR A 39 10.14 5.64 -17.47
CA THR A 39 10.66 5.15 -16.18
C THR A 39 10.34 3.69 -15.89
N VAL A 40 9.72 2.98 -16.84
CA VAL A 40 9.40 1.55 -16.70
C VAL A 40 10.66 0.68 -16.55
N ASP A 41 11.78 1.07 -17.15
CA ASP A 41 13.06 0.41 -17.03
C ASP A 41 13.57 0.38 -15.59
N GLU A 42 13.38 1.46 -14.84
CA GLU A 42 13.70 1.53 -13.42
C GLU A 42 12.79 0.62 -12.59
N ALA A 43 11.49 0.61 -12.87
CA ALA A 43 10.56 -0.31 -12.22
C ALA A 43 10.96 -1.78 -12.48
N ILE A 44 11.33 -2.12 -13.72
CA ILE A 44 11.86 -3.44 -14.10
C ILE A 44 13.13 -3.77 -13.31
N ARG A 45 14.07 -2.83 -13.19
CA ARG A 45 15.34 -3.01 -12.47
C ARG A 45 15.10 -3.35 -11.00
N TYR A 46 14.30 -2.54 -10.30
CA TYR A 46 14.02 -2.76 -8.87
C TYR A 46 13.21 -4.03 -8.63
N THR A 47 12.26 -4.35 -9.51
CA THR A 47 11.47 -5.60 -9.43
C THR A 47 12.38 -6.83 -9.55
N ARG A 48 13.34 -6.82 -10.49
CA ARG A 48 14.32 -7.90 -10.65
C ARG A 48 15.26 -8.01 -9.46
N MET A 49 15.70 -6.87 -8.92
CA MET A 49 16.58 -6.85 -7.75
C MET A 49 15.92 -7.55 -6.55
N ALA A 50 14.62 -7.32 -6.34
CA ALA A 50 13.79 -7.98 -5.34
C ALA A 50 13.46 -9.46 -5.62
N GLY A 51 13.83 -9.99 -6.80
CA GLY A 51 13.42 -11.33 -7.22
C GLY A 51 11.93 -11.48 -7.52
N PHE A 52 11.20 -10.37 -7.67
CA PHE A 52 9.78 -10.42 -8.00
C PHE A 52 9.55 -10.71 -9.49
N THR A 53 8.37 -11.23 -9.79
CA THR A 53 7.90 -11.49 -11.17
C THR A 53 6.80 -10.53 -11.62
N TYR A 54 6.28 -9.71 -10.70
CA TYR A 54 5.22 -8.74 -10.93
C TYR A 54 5.61 -7.38 -10.35
N PHE A 55 5.24 -6.31 -11.07
CA PHE A 55 5.13 -4.97 -10.52
C PHE A 55 3.84 -4.30 -10.95
N TYR A 56 3.42 -3.31 -10.18
CA TYR A 56 2.04 -2.87 -10.13
C TYR A 56 1.97 -1.35 -10.02
N HIS A 57 1.26 -0.71 -10.94
CA HIS A 57 1.09 0.74 -10.92
C HIS A 57 -0.01 1.16 -9.94
N GLU A 58 0.33 1.98 -8.95
CA GLU A 58 -0.60 2.35 -7.86
C GLU A 58 -1.65 3.39 -8.22
N ASP A 59 -1.37 4.27 -9.18
CA ASP A 59 -2.32 5.31 -9.59
C ASP A 59 -2.14 5.74 -11.06
N PRO A 60 -2.48 4.87 -12.04
CA PRO A 60 -2.21 5.14 -13.45
C PRO A 60 -3.25 6.06 -14.12
N PHE A 61 -4.37 6.35 -13.47
CA PHE A 61 -5.54 6.98 -14.10
C PHE A 61 -5.72 8.44 -13.72
N GLY A 62 -5.88 9.30 -14.74
CA GLY A 62 -6.29 10.70 -14.58
C GLY A 62 -7.81 10.88 -14.47
N THR A 63 -8.58 9.91 -14.97
CA THR A 63 -10.03 9.81 -14.74
C THR A 63 -10.44 8.36 -14.47
N TRP A 64 -11.38 8.15 -13.54
CA TRP A 64 -11.74 6.81 -13.07
C TRP A 64 -12.99 6.21 -13.73
N GLY A 65 -13.84 7.02 -14.36
CA GLY A 65 -15.02 6.53 -15.08
C GLY A 65 -14.65 5.85 -16.40
N HIS A 66 -13.84 6.53 -17.21
CA HIS A 66 -13.33 6.01 -18.49
C HIS A 66 -11.98 5.28 -18.38
N PHE A 67 -11.41 5.19 -17.17
CA PHE A 67 -10.05 4.67 -16.96
C PHE A 67 -9.03 5.34 -17.90
N GLY A 68 -9.10 6.67 -17.98
CA GLY A 68 -8.20 7.48 -18.80
C GLY A 68 -6.83 7.54 -18.14
N LEU A 69 -5.79 7.04 -18.81
CA LEU A 69 -4.42 7.04 -18.28
C LEU A 69 -3.90 8.48 -18.11
N LYS A 70 -3.09 8.70 -17.08
CA LYS A 70 -2.42 9.99 -16.86
C LYS A 70 -1.46 10.26 -18.01
N THR A 71 -1.66 11.37 -18.72
CA THR A 71 -0.80 11.76 -19.84
C THR A 71 0.63 12.13 -19.42
N THR A 72 0.86 12.37 -18.12
CA THR A 72 2.21 12.57 -17.57
C THR A 72 3.04 11.29 -17.59
N ASP A 73 2.38 10.15 -17.39
CA ASP A 73 3.04 8.84 -17.27
C ASP A 73 2.94 8.09 -18.61
N PHE A 74 1.78 8.20 -19.27
CA PHE A 74 1.45 7.54 -20.54
C PHE A 74 0.97 8.58 -21.58
N PRO A 75 1.86 9.43 -22.11
CA PRO A 75 1.51 10.41 -23.15
C PRO A 75 0.90 9.77 -24.41
N HIS A 76 1.20 8.49 -24.70
CA HIS A 76 0.60 7.74 -25.81
C HIS A 76 -0.59 6.85 -25.39
N GLY A 77 -1.14 7.07 -24.19
CA GLY A 77 -2.30 6.34 -23.67
C GLY A 77 -2.07 4.83 -23.62
N ASP A 78 -3.07 4.04 -24.03
CA ASP A 78 -3.03 2.58 -23.99
C ASP A 78 -1.85 1.99 -24.79
N ALA A 79 -1.43 2.64 -25.88
CA ALA A 79 -0.26 2.21 -26.65
C ALA A 79 1.05 2.41 -25.88
N GLY A 80 1.13 3.48 -25.08
CA GLY A 80 2.23 3.73 -24.16
C GLY A 80 2.31 2.67 -23.07
N LEU A 81 1.19 2.40 -22.41
CA LEU A 81 1.11 1.34 -21.40
C LEU A 81 1.44 -0.04 -21.99
N LYS A 82 0.95 -0.35 -23.20
CA LYS A 82 1.32 -1.57 -23.91
C LYS A 82 2.83 -1.67 -24.13
N SER A 83 3.48 -0.58 -24.52
CA SER A 83 4.94 -0.55 -24.73
C SER A 83 5.70 -0.86 -23.43
N CYS A 84 5.22 -0.34 -22.29
CA CYS A 84 5.73 -0.71 -20.97
C CYS A 84 5.56 -2.20 -20.66
N VAL A 85 4.38 -2.77 -20.95
CA VAL A 85 4.11 -4.21 -20.78
C VAL A 85 5.03 -5.06 -21.64
N ASP A 86 5.19 -4.71 -22.92
CA ASP A 86 6.05 -5.43 -23.85
C ASP A 86 7.53 -5.42 -23.37
N GLU A 87 7.99 -4.31 -22.79
CA GLU A 87 9.35 -4.21 -22.24
C GLU A 87 9.53 -5.05 -20.97
N ALA A 88 8.54 -5.03 -20.07
CA ALA A 88 8.53 -5.90 -18.89
C ALA A 88 8.48 -7.39 -19.29
N ASP A 89 7.73 -7.74 -20.33
CA ASP A 89 7.64 -9.11 -20.84
C ASP A 89 8.98 -9.62 -21.39
N LYS A 90 9.75 -8.78 -22.10
CA LYS A 90 11.14 -9.12 -22.51
C LYS A 90 12.04 -9.39 -21.31
N ALA A 91 11.77 -8.74 -20.18
CA ALA A 91 12.46 -8.97 -18.92
C ALA A 91 11.92 -10.18 -18.12
N GLY A 92 10.90 -10.88 -18.62
CA GLY A 92 10.25 -12.00 -17.93
C GLY A 92 9.35 -11.57 -16.76
N LEU A 93 9.00 -10.28 -16.68
CA LEU A 93 8.15 -9.70 -15.65
C LEU A 93 6.73 -9.50 -16.18
N ARG A 94 5.79 -9.20 -15.29
CA ARG A 94 4.40 -8.88 -15.60
C ARG A 94 3.98 -7.59 -14.91
N ILE A 95 3.08 -6.84 -15.56
CA ILE A 95 2.57 -5.58 -15.05
C ILE A 95 1.13 -5.74 -14.57
N GLY A 96 0.82 -5.11 -13.44
CA GLY A 96 -0.55 -4.83 -13.01
C GLY A 96 -0.83 -3.36 -12.76
N ILE A 97 -2.09 -3.05 -12.47
CA ILE A 97 -2.56 -1.70 -12.19
C ILE A 97 -3.62 -1.66 -11.10
N HIS A 98 -3.67 -0.53 -10.39
CA HIS A 98 -4.70 -0.21 -9.41
C HIS A 98 -5.89 0.52 -10.03
N THR A 99 -7.08 0.18 -9.53
CA THR A 99 -8.33 0.78 -9.96
C THR A 99 -9.18 1.14 -8.77
N LEU A 100 -9.72 2.35 -8.76
CA LEU A 100 -10.96 2.65 -8.05
C LEU A 100 -12.13 2.29 -8.97
N SER A 101 -12.43 1.00 -8.97
CA SER A 101 -13.13 0.23 -10.01
C SER A 101 -14.49 0.76 -10.42
N ASN A 102 -15.18 1.46 -9.52
CA ASN A 102 -16.54 1.94 -9.76
C ASN A 102 -16.72 3.41 -9.35
N PHE A 103 -15.60 4.13 -9.17
CA PHE A 103 -15.60 5.54 -8.80
C PHE A 103 -15.44 6.38 -10.06
N MET A 104 -16.05 7.57 -10.07
CA MET A 104 -15.95 8.48 -11.21
C MET A 104 -15.49 9.86 -10.75
N THR A 105 -14.32 10.29 -11.22
CA THR A 105 -13.80 11.62 -10.92
C THR A 105 -14.67 12.69 -11.57
N THR A 106 -14.74 13.88 -10.95
CA THR A 106 -15.63 14.96 -11.43
C THR A 106 -15.17 15.62 -12.73
N ASN A 107 -13.95 15.33 -13.19
CA ASN A 107 -13.40 15.73 -14.48
C ASN A 107 -13.57 14.65 -15.57
N ASP A 108 -14.23 13.53 -15.28
CA ASP A 108 -14.44 12.44 -16.24
C ASP A 108 -15.49 12.83 -17.30
N ALA A 109 -15.36 12.28 -18.51
CA ALA A 109 -16.25 12.62 -19.63
C ALA A 109 -17.72 12.18 -19.42
N TYR A 110 -17.99 11.26 -18.49
CA TYR A 110 -19.36 10.97 -18.04
C TYR A 110 -19.97 12.09 -17.17
N VAL A 111 -19.14 12.98 -16.61
CA VAL A 111 -19.56 14.05 -15.68
C VAL A 111 -19.56 15.41 -16.38
N THR A 112 -18.59 15.67 -17.24
CA THR A 112 -18.30 17.01 -17.77
C THR A 112 -17.84 16.99 -19.22
N PRO A 113 -18.15 18.01 -20.04
CA PRO A 113 -18.97 19.19 -19.75
C PRO A 113 -20.48 18.94 -19.79
N VAL A 114 -20.91 17.77 -20.26
CA VAL A 114 -22.31 17.35 -20.28
C VAL A 114 -22.43 16.09 -19.41
N PRO A 115 -23.15 16.15 -18.28
CA PRO A 115 -23.30 15.00 -17.40
C PRO A 115 -24.17 13.93 -18.06
N ASP A 116 -23.76 12.68 -17.97
CA ASP A 116 -24.56 11.54 -18.43
C ASP A 116 -25.78 11.38 -17.51
N PRO A 117 -27.00 11.22 -18.06
CA PRO A 117 -28.22 11.06 -17.25
C PRO A 117 -28.21 9.81 -16.36
N ARG A 118 -27.31 8.85 -16.61
CA ARG A 118 -27.12 7.61 -15.84
C ARG A 118 -26.22 7.78 -14.61
N LEU A 119 -25.77 9.00 -14.30
CA LEU A 119 -25.15 9.27 -13.01
C LEU A 119 -26.12 8.92 -11.87
N MET A 120 -25.63 8.14 -10.91
CA MET A 120 -26.46 7.55 -9.86
C MET A 120 -27.08 8.62 -8.97
N GLN A 121 -28.41 8.59 -8.89
CA GLN A 121 -29.21 9.47 -8.05
C GLN A 121 -29.83 8.68 -6.90
N SER A 122 -29.77 9.20 -5.67
CA SER A 122 -30.38 8.54 -4.50
C SER A 122 -31.90 8.72 -4.46
N ASP A 123 -32.36 9.92 -4.80
CA ASP A 123 -33.78 10.31 -4.82
C ASP A 123 -33.93 11.63 -5.61
N ASP A 124 -35.16 12.09 -5.83
CA ASP A 124 -35.43 13.29 -6.62
C ASP A 124 -36.57 14.17 -6.11
N SER A 125 -36.61 15.40 -6.64
CA SER A 125 -37.69 16.35 -6.44
C SER A 125 -38.01 17.07 -7.74
N LEU A 126 -38.93 18.03 -7.68
CA LEU A 126 -39.33 18.88 -8.80
C LEU A 126 -39.06 20.34 -8.48
N LEU A 127 -38.69 21.13 -9.48
CA LEU A 127 -38.65 22.58 -9.36
C LEU A 127 -40.06 23.14 -9.21
N THR A 128 -40.34 23.94 -8.18
CA THR A 128 -41.68 24.56 -8.05
C THR A 128 -41.82 25.78 -8.96
N ASN A 129 -40.71 26.43 -9.32
CA ASN A 129 -40.68 27.60 -10.19
C ASN A 129 -39.55 27.44 -11.20
N ALA A 130 -39.67 28.12 -12.35
CA ALA A 130 -38.56 28.22 -13.30
C ALA A 130 -37.38 28.97 -12.67
N VAL A 131 -36.16 28.54 -13.00
CA VAL A 131 -34.92 29.17 -12.54
C VAL A 131 -34.08 29.57 -13.75
N ASP A 132 -33.40 30.71 -13.67
CA ASP A 132 -32.45 31.15 -14.70
C ASP A 132 -31.02 30.68 -14.35
N ALA A 133 -30.06 30.85 -15.25
CA ALA A 133 -28.66 30.43 -15.07
C ALA A 133 -27.91 31.13 -13.91
N LYS A 134 -28.48 32.18 -13.29
CA LYS A 134 -27.87 32.96 -12.20
C LYS A 134 -28.51 32.70 -10.84
N THR A 135 -29.64 31.98 -10.82
CA THR A 135 -30.40 31.70 -9.60
C THR A 135 -29.56 30.87 -8.62
N THR A 136 -29.36 31.41 -7.40
CA THR A 136 -28.57 30.80 -6.33
C THR A 136 -29.41 30.13 -5.24
N GLU A 137 -30.73 30.31 -5.28
CA GLU A 137 -31.69 29.66 -4.40
C GLU A 137 -32.70 28.93 -5.26
N ILE A 138 -32.64 27.60 -5.28
CA ILE A 138 -33.42 26.77 -6.20
C ILE A 138 -34.64 26.23 -5.46
N PRO A 139 -35.86 26.59 -5.88
CA PRO A 139 -37.07 26.18 -5.18
C PRO A 139 -37.48 24.76 -5.58
N ILE A 140 -37.73 23.93 -4.57
CA ILE A 140 -37.94 22.48 -4.72
C ILE A 140 -39.25 22.05 -4.05
N ALA A 141 -39.88 21.00 -4.58
CA ALA A 141 -41.16 20.51 -4.07
C ALA A 141 -41.00 19.74 -2.74
N SER A 142 -39.86 19.08 -2.53
CA SER A 142 -39.55 18.30 -1.34
C SER A 142 -38.08 18.46 -0.97
N ARG A 143 -37.81 18.72 0.31
CA ARG A 143 -36.44 18.79 0.83
C ARG A 143 -35.81 17.43 1.15
N ALA A 144 -36.61 16.38 1.27
CA ALA A 144 -36.17 15.09 1.81
C ALA A 144 -34.95 14.48 1.10
N PRO A 145 -34.88 14.46 -0.25
CA PRO A 145 -33.71 13.93 -0.99
C PRO A 145 -32.38 14.61 -0.64
N PHE A 146 -32.43 15.86 -0.19
CA PHE A 146 -31.27 16.74 -0.12
C PHE A 146 -30.74 16.95 1.31
N LEU A 147 -31.42 16.36 2.31
CA LEU A 147 -31.03 16.42 3.73
C LEU A 147 -29.71 15.69 3.97
N ASP A 148 -29.51 14.53 3.33
CA ASP A 148 -28.18 13.95 3.22
C ASP A 148 -27.42 14.69 2.12
N ARG A 149 -26.52 15.56 2.56
CA ARG A 149 -25.78 16.42 1.64
C ARG A 149 -24.69 15.65 0.88
N GLY A 150 -24.10 14.63 1.48
CA GLY A 150 -22.85 14.06 0.97
C GLY A 150 -21.69 15.06 0.95
N THR A 151 -20.56 14.61 0.39
CA THR A 151 -19.29 15.36 0.32
C THR A 151 -19.30 16.43 -0.78
N LEU A 152 -19.85 16.10 -1.95
CA LEU A 152 -19.93 17.00 -3.09
C LEU A 152 -21.15 17.92 -2.99
N SER A 153 -22.23 17.49 -2.34
CA SER A 153 -23.46 18.29 -2.24
C SER A 153 -24.02 18.63 -3.62
N ALA A 154 -24.02 17.64 -4.53
CA ALA A 154 -24.35 17.84 -5.94
C ALA A 154 -25.75 17.31 -6.29
N VAL A 155 -26.39 18.00 -7.23
CA VAL A 155 -27.65 17.62 -7.87
C VAL A 155 -27.53 17.73 -9.39
N LEU A 156 -28.36 16.96 -10.10
CA LEU A 156 -28.48 16.96 -11.56
C LEU A 156 -29.84 17.54 -11.97
N ILE A 157 -29.81 18.52 -12.87
CA ILE A 157 -31.00 19.03 -13.57
C ILE A 157 -30.69 19.02 -15.06
N GLU A 158 -31.34 18.13 -15.81
CA GLU A 158 -31.08 17.95 -17.25
C GLU A 158 -29.57 17.77 -17.52
N ASN A 159 -28.92 18.73 -18.19
CA ASN A 159 -27.49 18.69 -18.53
C ASN A 159 -26.63 19.58 -17.60
N GLU A 160 -27.14 19.94 -16.42
CA GLU A 160 -26.43 20.79 -15.48
C GLU A 160 -26.22 20.10 -14.12
N LEU A 161 -24.98 20.14 -13.65
CA LEU A 161 -24.63 19.82 -12.28
C LEU A 161 -24.60 21.08 -11.43
N ILE A 162 -25.20 21.01 -10.24
CA ILE A 162 -25.28 22.14 -9.31
C ILE A 162 -24.81 21.67 -7.94
N ARG A 163 -23.97 22.47 -7.27
CA ARG A 163 -23.63 22.24 -5.86
C ARG A 163 -24.44 23.15 -4.96
N TYR A 164 -24.90 22.67 -3.82
CA TYR A 164 -25.65 23.47 -2.84
C TYR A 164 -24.99 23.44 -1.47
N ARG A 165 -25.14 24.52 -0.70
CA ARG A 165 -24.55 24.64 0.65
C ARG A 165 -25.43 24.00 1.71
N ALA A 166 -26.74 24.26 1.63
CA ALA A 166 -27.73 23.86 2.61
C ALA A 166 -29.11 23.73 1.98
N VAL A 167 -30.06 23.20 2.75
CA VAL A 167 -31.49 23.12 2.40
C VAL A 167 -32.28 23.90 3.43
N SER A 168 -33.36 24.58 3.05
CA SER A 168 -34.13 25.40 3.99
C SER A 168 -34.80 24.56 5.10
N GLU A 169 -34.85 25.14 6.30
CA GLU A 169 -35.45 24.50 7.48
C GLU A 169 -36.98 24.54 7.47
N GLU A 170 -37.56 25.54 6.80
CA GLU A 170 -39.00 25.75 6.68
C GLU A 170 -39.42 26.01 5.23
N ALA A 171 -40.70 25.83 4.94
CA ALA A 171 -41.27 26.07 3.62
C ALA A 171 -41.30 27.60 3.30
N PRO A 172 -41.13 28.00 2.03
CA PRO A 172 -40.92 27.16 0.85
C PRO A 172 -39.56 26.45 0.88
N TRP A 173 -39.52 25.22 0.38
CA TRP A 173 -38.30 24.42 0.37
C TRP A 173 -37.33 24.93 -0.70
N LEU A 174 -36.09 25.22 -0.30
CA LEU A 174 -35.06 25.78 -1.17
C LEU A 174 -33.74 25.01 -1.01
N LEU A 175 -33.03 24.79 -2.11
CA LEU A 175 -31.58 24.58 -2.07
C LEU A 175 -30.90 25.95 -1.99
N LEU A 176 -30.08 26.14 -0.96
CA LEU A 176 -29.46 27.43 -0.62
C LEU A 176 -27.99 27.47 -1.01
N GLY A 177 -27.54 28.64 -1.47
CA GLY A 177 -26.13 28.87 -1.83
C GLY A 177 -25.69 28.01 -3.00
N CYS A 178 -26.54 27.89 -4.02
CA CYS A 178 -26.29 27.07 -5.20
C CYS A 178 -25.18 27.66 -6.07
N ARG A 179 -24.20 26.82 -6.39
CA ARG A 179 -23.18 27.06 -7.42
C ARG A 179 -23.59 26.32 -8.69
N ARG A 180 -24.03 27.09 -9.68
CA ARG A 180 -24.42 26.66 -11.03
C ARG A 180 -23.21 26.22 -11.86
N GLY A 181 -23.43 25.37 -12.86
CA GLY A 181 -22.36 24.87 -13.73
C GLY A 181 -21.22 24.18 -12.99
N ALA A 182 -21.55 23.40 -11.96
CA ALA A 182 -20.55 22.69 -11.16
C ALA A 182 -19.77 21.70 -12.03
N PHE A 183 -18.51 21.45 -11.66
CA PHE A 183 -17.64 20.52 -12.38
C PHE A 183 -17.49 20.83 -13.87
N ASN A 184 -17.60 22.11 -14.24
CA ASN A 184 -17.48 22.60 -15.61
C ASN A 184 -18.65 22.22 -16.55
N THR A 185 -19.83 21.93 -16.00
CA THR A 185 -21.06 21.90 -16.81
C THR A 185 -21.55 23.31 -17.13
N SER A 186 -22.40 23.45 -18.15
CA SER A 186 -22.97 24.76 -18.50
C SER A 186 -24.15 25.11 -17.60
N SER A 187 -24.19 26.35 -17.07
CA SER A 187 -25.37 26.83 -16.37
C SER A 187 -26.48 27.21 -17.36
N SER A 188 -27.72 26.81 -17.06
CA SER A 188 -28.85 26.99 -17.96
C SER A 188 -30.13 27.42 -17.25
N SER A 189 -31.16 27.78 -18.01
CA SER A 189 -32.49 28.01 -17.44
C SER A 189 -33.27 26.69 -17.41
N HIS A 190 -33.99 26.41 -16.34
CA HIS A 190 -34.83 25.22 -16.19
C HIS A 190 -36.27 25.61 -15.89
N ALA A 191 -37.21 24.87 -16.46
CA ALA A 191 -38.63 25.13 -16.30
C ALA A 191 -39.16 24.70 -14.93
N SER A 192 -40.29 25.29 -14.51
CA SER A 192 -41.06 24.73 -13.39
C SER A 192 -41.51 23.31 -13.75
N GLY A 193 -41.49 22.41 -12.77
CA GLY A 193 -41.78 21.00 -12.95
C GLY A 193 -40.61 20.16 -13.47
N THR A 194 -39.46 20.76 -13.80
CA THR A 194 -38.26 19.98 -14.16
C THR A 194 -37.77 19.17 -12.96
N LYS A 195 -37.38 17.93 -13.20
CA LYS A 195 -36.81 17.03 -12.18
C LYS A 195 -35.42 17.51 -11.74
N ILE A 196 -35.17 17.44 -10.44
CA ILE A 196 -33.88 17.70 -9.80
C ILE A 196 -33.48 16.49 -8.97
N GLY A 197 -32.43 15.79 -9.40
CA GLY A 197 -31.97 14.55 -8.78
C GLY A 197 -30.82 14.76 -7.81
N LYS A 198 -30.89 14.19 -6.60
CA LYS A 198 -29.74 14.16 -5.68
C LYS A 198 -28.74 13.12 -6.16
N LEU A 199 -27.51 13.53 -6.42
CA LEU A 199 -26.45 12.60 -6.80
C LEU A 199 -25.84 11.89 -5.58
N VAL A 200 -25.51 10.62 -5.75
CA VAL A 200 -24.72 9.86 -4.79
C VAL A 200 -23.25 10.23 -4.94
N ASP A 201 -22.56 10.48 -3.83
CA ASP A 201 -21.13 10.84 -3.80
C ASP A 201 -20.37 10.11 -2.68
N HIS A 202 -19.06 10.36 -2.59
CA HIS A 202 -18.16 9.72 -1.63
C HIS A 202 -17.11 10.73 -1.10
N PRO A 203 -16.49 10.51 0.07
CA PRO A 203 -15.39 11.34 0.58
C PRO A 203 -14.20 11.52 -0.37
N TYR A 204 -14.01 10.59 -1.31
CA TYR A 204 -13.06 10.71 -2.41
C TYR A 204 -13.44 11.78 -3.46
N ARG A 205 -14.57 12.49 -3.28
CA ARG A 205 -15.08 13.53 -4.19
C ARG A 205 -15.40 13.00 -5.58
N VAL A 206 -16.02 11.82 -5.62
CA VAL A 206 -16.42 11.11 -6.85
C VAL A 206 -17.93 10.95 -6.94
N LEU A 207 -18.39 10.61 -8.15
CA LEU A 207 -19.76 10.22 -8.48
C LEU A 207 -19.79 8.73 -8.86
N PHE A 208 -21.00 8.20 -9.07
CA PHE A 208 -21.20 6.78 -9.33
C PHE A 208 -22.08 6.51 -10.55
N PRO A 209 -21.82 5.42 -11.28
CA PRO A 209 -22.62 4.97 -12.41
C PRO A 209 -23.89 4.21 -11.99
N ASP A 210 -24.93 4.23 -12.82
CA ASP A 210 -25.99 3.22 -12.79
C ASP A 210 -25.49 1.83 -13.24
N LEU A 211 -26.35 0.81 -13.16
CA LEU A 211 -25.96 -0.56 -13.47
C LEU A 211 -25.54 -0.79 -14.95
N SER A 212 -26.05 0.00 -15.88
CA SER A 212 -25.72 -0.12 -17.31
C SER A 212 -24.37 0.52 -17.63
N MET A 213 -24.10 1.69 -17.04
CA MET A 213 -22.81 2.37 -17.17
C MET A 213 -21.69 1.58 -16.46
N GLN A 214 -22.00 0.80 -15.43
CA GLN A 214 -21.05 -0.18 -14.86
C GLN A 214 -20.59 -1.22 -15.88
N ASP A 215 -21.44 -1.64 -16.83
CA ASP A 215 -21.00 -2.56 -17.89
C ASP A 215 -19.97 -1.91 -18.82
N GLU A 216 -20.16 -0.63 -19.17
CA GLU A 216 -19.22 0.14 -20.01
C GLU A 216 -17.87 0.31 -19.31
N MET A 217 -17.89 0.61 -18.01
CA MET A 217 -16.68 0.67 -17.18
C MET A 217 -15.95 -0.69 -17.14
N ALA A 218 -16.69 -1.78 -16.95
CA ALA A 218 -16.14 -3.13 -16.97
C ALA A 218 -15.55 -3.49 -18.33
N ASP A 219 -16.25 -3.18 -19.43
CA ASP A 219 -15.79 -3.44 -20.80
C ASP A 219 -14.51 -2.66 -21.11
N ARG A 220 -14.42 -1.41 -20.67
CA ARG A 220 -13.20 -0.61 -20.82
C ARG A 220 -11.99 -1.24 -20.12
N LEU A 221 -12.16 -1.80 -18.92
CA LEU A 221 -11.09 -2.55 -18.24
C LEU A 221 -10.73 -3.84 -19.00
N VAL A 222 -11.71 -4.53 -19.57
CA VAL A 222 -11.47 -5.71 -20.42
C VAL A 222 -10.64 -5.34 -21.64
N GLU A 223 -11.01 -4.26 -22.34
CA GLU A 223 -10.28 -3.73 -23.50
C GLU A 223 -8.84 -3.38 -23.13
N LEU A 224 -8.65 -2.67 -22.01
CA LEU A 224 -7.33 -2.28 -21.52
C LEU A 224 -6.45 -3.52 -21.28
N PHE A 225 -6.94 -4.52 -20.55
CA PHE A 225 -6.17 -5.72 -20.20
C PHE A 225 -5.88 -6.60 -21.42
N ASN A 226 -6.88 -6.83 -22.27
CA ASN A 226 -6.70 -7.63 -23.48
C ASN A 226 -5.80 -6.93 -24.51
N GLY A 227 -5.88 -5.60 -24.62
CA GLY A 227 -5.11 -4.82 -25.59
C GLY A 227 -3.65 -4.56 -25.18
N THR A 228 -3.40 -4.37 -23.87
CA THR A 228 -2.06 -4.07 -23.36
C THR A 228 -1.30 -5.30 -22.91
N GLY A 229 -1.99 -6.37 -22.47
CA GLY A 229 -1.36 -7.55 -21.90
C GLY A 229 -1.12 -7.48 -20.39
N LEU A 230 -1.76 -6.57 -19.66
CA LEU A 230 -1.75 -6.56 -18.19
C LEU A 230 -2.12 -7.92 -17.59
N ARG A 231 -1.57 -8.21 -16.41
CA ARG A 231 -1.70 -9.51 -15.72
C ARG A 231 -2.00 -9.41 -14.23
N GLN A 232 -2.19 -8.20 -13.69
CA GLN A 232 -2.62 -8.05 -12.30
C GLN A 232 -3.55 -6.83 -12.10
N ILE A 233 -4.56 -6.96 -11.24
CA ILE A 233 -5.46 -5.87 -10.84
C ILE A 233 -5.85 -5.98 -9.36
N SER A 234 -6.09 -4.85 -8.71
CA SER A 234 -6.87 -4.79 -7.48
C SER A 234 -8.18 -4.08 -7.74
N PHE A 235 -9.30 -4.78 -7.56
CA PHE A 235 -10.62 -4.19 -7.65
C PHE A 235 -10.93 -3.38 -6.37
N ASP A 236 -10.22 -2.28 -6.17
CA ASP A 236 -10.50 -1.32 -5.11
C ASP A 236 -11.69 -0.43 -5.49
N GLY A 237 -12.32 0.24 -4.51
CA GLY A 237 -13.56 1.00 -4.72
C GLY A 237 -14.75 0.15 -5.19
N LEU A 238 -14.65 -1.19 -5.10
CA LEU A 238 -15.67 -2.12 -5.58
C LEU A 238 -17.00 -1.93 -4.83
N GLU A 239 -16.97 -1.45 -3.59
CA GLU A 239 -18.16 -1.10 -2.81
C GLU A 239 -19.06 -0.07 -3.50
N GLY A 240 -18.51 0.72 -4.44
CA GLY A 240 -19.28 1.65 -5.25
C GLY A 240 -20.37 0.98 -6.09
N CYS A 241 -20.21 -0.27 -6.54
CA CYS A 241 -21.20 -0.89 -7.42
C CYS A 241 -22.58 -1.04 -6.76
N ALA A 242 -22.63 -1.26 -5.43
CA ALA A 242 -23.89 -1.45 -4.71
C ALA A 242 -24.71 -0.17 -4.54
N LEU A 243 -24.13 0.99 -4.78
CA LEU A 243 -24.85 2.26 -4.66
C LEU A 243 -26.00 2.38 -5.66
N THR A 244 -26.07 1.47 -6.64
CA THR A 244 -27.22 1.23 -7.53
C THR A 244 -28.46 0.65 -6.84
N GLY A 245 -28.40 0.31 -5.55
CA GLY A 245 -29.49 -0.34 -4.82
C GLY A 245 -29.55 -1.87 -4.99
N HIS A 246 -28.67 -2.45 -5.81
CA HIS A 246 -28.65 -3.90 -6.07
C HIS A 246 -27.71 -4.68 -5.13
N GLY A 247 -27.00 -4.00 -4.23
CA GLY A 247 -26.15 -4.64 -3.22
C GLY A 247 -25.11 -5.57 -3.83
N MET A 248 -24.98 -6.76 -3.24
CA MET A 248 -23.96 -7.75 -3.61
C MET A 248 -24.05 -8.22 -5.07
N TYR A 249 -25.24 -8.14 -5.68
CA TYR A 249 -25.42 -8.50 -7.08
C TYR A 249 -24.57 -7.62 -8.00
N ALA A 250 -24.50 -6.32 -7.75
CA ALA A 250 -23.75 -5.39 -8.59
C ALA A 250 -22.24 -5.67 -8.56
N TYR A 251 -21.65 -5.89 -7.37
CA TYR A 251 -20.24 -6.26 -7.23
C TYR A 251 -19.92 -7.54 -8.03
N ASN A 252 -20.73 -8.57 -7.81
CA ASN A 252 -20.55 -9.88 -8.41
C ASN A 252 -20.67 -9.80 -9.94
N ARG A 253 -21.65 -9.04 -10.44
CA ARG A 253 -21.88 -8.83 -11.86
C ARG A 253 -20.72 -8.12 -12.53
N PHE A 254 -20.22 -7.03 -11.92
CA PHE A 254 -19.10 -6.24 -12.44
C PHE A 254 -17.84 -7.11 -12.61
N VAL A 255 -17.39 -7.76 -11.53
CA VAL A 255 -16.18 -8.59 -11.55
C VAL A 255 -16.35 -9.82 -12.45
N ASN A 256 -17.53 -10.47 -12.44
CA ASN A 256 -17.80 -11.63 -13.28
C ASN A 256 -17.79 -11.29 -14.77
N ARG A 257 -18.30 -10.11 -15.15
CA ARG A 257 -18.26 -9.63 -16.54
C ARG A 257 -16.81 -9.53 -17.02
N ILE A 258 -15.97 -8.86 -16.23
CA ILE A 258 -14.55 -8.66 -16.52
C ILE A 258 -13.82 -10.00 -16.61
N TYR A 259 -13.94 -10.83 -15.56
CA TYR A 259 -13.30 -12.14 -15.50
C TYR A 259 -13.71 -13.05 -16.67
N ASN A 260 -14.97 -13.01 -17.12
CA ASN A 260 -15.44 -13.81 -18.24
C ASN A 260 -14.93 -13.31 -19.59
N ALA A 261 -14.60 -12.03 -19.73
CA ALA A 261 -14.15 -11.46 -21.00
C ALA A 261 -12.62 -11.34 -21.13
N TRP A 262 -11.86 -11.47 -20.03
CA TRP A 262 -10.41 -11.58 -20.12
C TRP A 262 -9.97 -12.84 -20.87
N THR A 263 -9.03 -12.61 -21.77
CA THR A 263 -8.25 -13.64 -22.46
C THR A 263 -6.99 -14.06 -21.70
N PRO A 264 -6.27 -13.16 -20.98
CA PRO A 264 -5.10 -13.58 -20.24
C PRO A 264 -5.43 -14.13 -18.85
N GLU A 265 -4.43 -14.79 -18.26
CA GLU A 265 -4.39 -15.05 -16.83
C GLU A 265 -4.17 -13.74 -16.06
N VAL A 266 -5.02 -13.41 -15.09
CA VAL A 266 -4.88 -12.17 -14.31
C VAL A 266 -4.94 -12.47 -12.82
N LEU A 267 -3.86 -12.15 -12.11
CA LEU A 267 -3.86 -12.09 -10.65
C LEU A 267 -4.79 -10.96 -10.20
N ASN A 268 -5.77 -11.27 -9.37
CA ASN A 268 -6.71 -10.28 -8.91
C ASN A 268 -7.10 -10.45 -7.44
N ASP A 269 -7.30 -9.31 -6.80
CA ASP A 269 -7.92 -9.16 -5.49
C ASP A 269 -8.92 -8.00 -5.50
N ALA A 270 -9.52 -7.66 -4.36
CA ALA A 270 -10.54 -6.60 -4.26
C ALA A 270 -10.63 -6.00 -2.86
N SER A 271 -11.26 -4.83 -2.75
CA SER A 271 -11.67 -4.25 -1.46
C SER A 271 -12.82 -5.02 -0.79
N ARG A 272 -13.49 -5.92 -1.53
CA ARG A 272 -14.62 -6.72 -1.04
C ARG A 272 -14.50 -8.18 -1.48
N LEU A 273 -14.41 -9.08 -0.51
CA LEU A 273 -14.51 -10.52 -0.74
C LEU A 273 -15.94 -10.99 -0.42
N THR A 274 -16.61 -11.57 -1.42
CA THR A 274 -17.95 -12.16 -1.29
C THR A 274 -17.87 -13.68 -1.50
N HIS A 275 -18.86 -14.43 -1.03
CA HIS A 275 -18.92 -15.88 -1.28
C HIS A 275 -18.85 -16.23 -2.78
N TYR A 276 -19.46 -15.40 -3.64
CA TYR A 276 -19.44 -15.62 -5.09
C TYR A 276 -18.06 -15.29 -5.67
N LEU A 277 -17.46 -14.16 -5.25
CA LEU A 277 -16.17 -13.72 -5.74
C LEU A 277 -14.99 -14.57 -5.26
N TRP A 278 -15.17 -15.38 -4.21
CA TRP A 278 -14.19 -16.39 -3.80
C TRP A 278 -13.79 -17.32 -4.95
N HIS A 279 -14.68 -17.58 -5.92
CA HIS A 279 -14.39 -18.40 -7.10
C HIS A 279 -13.61 -17.67 -8.20
N ILE A 280 -13.43 -16.35 -8.10
CA ILE A 280 -12.82 -15.50 -9.12
C ILE A 280 -11.49 -14.91 -8.63
N HIS A 281 -11.47 -14.43 -7.38
CA HIS A 281 -10.29 -13.80 -6.81
C HIS A 281 -9.18 -14.80 -6.56
N THR A 282 -7.97 -14.39 -6.94
CA THR A 282 -6.79 -15.26 -6.86
C THR A 282 -6.11 -15.09 -5.51
N ARG A 283 -6.25 -13.93 -4.88
CA ARG A 283 -5.73 -13.60 -3.55
C ARG A 283 -6.48 -12.39 -2.98
N MET A 284 -6.14 -12.01 -1.74
CA MET A 284 -6.64 -10.82 -1.05
C MET A 284 -5.43 -10.24 -0.34
N ASN A 285 -4.94 -9.11 -0.82
CA ASN A 285 -3.77 -8.47 -0.25
C ASN A 285 -4.13 -7.04 0.14
N TRP A 286 -4.67 -6.86 1.34
CA TRP A 286 -5.04 -5.54 1.86
C TRP A 286 -4.38 -5.28 3.21
N GLY A 287 -3.94 -4.04 3.41
CA GLY A 287 -3.33 -3.56 4.63
C GLY A 287 -2.56 -2.27 4.36
N GLU A 288 -3.15 -1.13 4.70
CA GLU A 288 -2.57 0.19 4.40
C GLU A 288 -1.27 0.41 5.19
N PRO A 289 -0.16 0.76 4.53
CA PRO A 289 1.12 0.99 5.20
C PRO A 289 1.31 2.46 5.62
N TRP A 290 0.34 3.33 5.39
CA TRP A 290 0.53 4.78 5.43
C TRP A 290 0.58 5.32 6.87
N GLY A 291 1.53 6.22 7.13
CA GLY A 291 1.55 7.06 8.33
C GLY A 291 1.87 6.35 9.65
N LYS A 292 2.35 5.11 9.61
CA LYS A 292 2.73 4.31 10.79
C LYS A 292 4.05 3.58 10.56
N ALA A 293 4.76 3.29 11.65
CA ALA A 293 5.93 2.41 11.60
C ALA A 293 5.51 0.99 11.16
N ILE A 294 6.43 0.26 10.52
CA ILE A 294 6.14 -1.05 9.91
C ILE A 294 5.58 -2.05 10.93
N ARG A 295 6.12 -2.04 12.16
CA ARG A 295 5.73 -2.95 13.24
C ARG A 295 4.46 -2.53 13.99
N GLU A 296 3.88 -1.38 13.68
CA GLU A 296 2.68 -0.85 14.34
C GLU A 296 1.44 -0.89 13.42
N GLY A 297 1.65 -0.78 12.11
CA GLY A 297 0.58 -0.62 11.12
C GLY A 297 -0.29 -1.87 10.92
N GLN A 298 -1.47 -1.89 11.54
CA GLN A 298 -2.51 -2.92 11.36
C GLN A 298 -2.04 -4.37 11.66
N ILE A 299 -0.99 -4.56 12.48
CA ILE A 299 -0.39 -5.89 12.70
C ILE A 299 -1.41 -6.92 13.18
N GLU A 300 -2.24 -6.59 14.17
CA GLU A 300 -3.25 -7.52 14.69
C GLU A 300 -4.23 -8.00 13.61
N LEU A 301 -4.62 -7.10 12.69
CA LEU A 301 -5.49 -7.43 11.57
C LEU A 301 -4.77 -8.33 10.55
N ARG A 302 -3.52 -8.02 10.22
CA ARG A 302 -2.69 -8.81 9.28
C ARG A 302 -2.51 -10.24 9.76
N LEU A 303 -2.26 -10.42 11.06
CA LEU A 303 -2.14 -11.73 11.71
C LEU A 303 -3.47 -12.51 11.67
N LYS A 304 -4.58 -11.89 12.09
CA LYS A 304 -5.92 -12.50 12.02
C LYS A 304 -6.32 -12.93 10.61
N ASN A 305 -5.91 -12.16 9.60
CA ASN A 305 -6.18 -12.50 8.20
C ASN A 305 -5.48 -13.79 7.76
N GLN A 306 -4.32 -14.15 8.33
CA GLN A 306 -3.62 -15.38 7.94
C GLN A 306 -4.43 -16.63 8.29
N ASP A 307 -5.05 -16.66 9.47
CA ASP A 307 -5.96 -17.73 9.88
C ASP A 307 -7.21 -17.77 9.03
N TYR A 308 -7.76 -16.60 8.69
CA TYR A 308 -8.90 -16.51 7.79
C TYR A 308 -8.58 -17.10 6.41
N PHE A 309 -7.46 -16.72 5.80
CA PHE A 309 -7.06 -17.25 4.49
C PHE A 309 -6.80 -18.75 4.54
N LYS A 310 -6.08 -19.25 5.57
CA LYS A 310 -5.84 -20.68 5.76
C LYS A 310 -7.14 -21.47 5.86
N ARG A 311 -8.09 -21.02 6.69
CA ARG A 311 -9.38 -21.71 6.89
C ARG A 311 -10.26 -21.70 5.63
N ASN A 312 -10.11 -20.69 4.78
CA ASN A 312 -10.90 -20.54 3.55
C ASN A 312 -10.16 -21.01 2.29
N LEU A 313 -9.06 -21.77 2.44
CA LEU A 313 -8.23 -22.29 1.34
C LEU A 313 -7.76 -21.21 0.37
N PHE A 314 -7.53 -20.01 0.88
CA PHE A 314 -7.20 -18.84 0.09
C PHE A 314 -5.69 -18.58 0.13
N PRO A 315 -5.06 -18.20 -1.00
CA PRO A 315 -3.67 -17.79 -1.02
C PRO A 315 -3.39 -16.69 0.01
N ARG A 316 -2.42 -16.92 0.88
CA ARG A 316 -2.07 -16.02 1.97
C ARG A 316 -1.23 -14.87 1.47
N MET A 317 -1.65 -13.65 1.83
CA MET A 317 -0.86 -12.45 1.65
C MET A 317 -0.83 -11.67 2.97
N PHE A 318 0.32 -11.08 3.30
CA PHE A 318 0.55 -10.41 4.58
C PHE A 318 0.12 -8.94 4.59
N GLY A 319 -0.22 -8.39 3.42
CA GLY A 319 -0.60 -6.99 3.22
C GLY A 319 0.50 -6.19 2.53
N TRP A 320 0.36 -4.86 2.54
CA TRP A 320 1.32 -3.94 1.91
C TRP A 320 2.28 -3.37 2.95
N PHE A 321 3.54 -3.18 2.57
CA PHE A 321 4.59 -2.58 3.39
C PHE A 321 5.33 -1.54 2.57
N GLN A 322 5.73 -0.43 3.19
CA GLN A 322 6.32 0.68 2.47
C GLN A 322 7.84 0.74 2.65
N LEU A 323 8.58 0.79 1.53
CA LEU A 323 9.94 1.29 1.50
C LEU A 323 9.88 2.80 1.29
N ARG A 324 10.26 3.56 2.32
CA ARG A 324 10.10 5.02 2.37
C ARG A 324 11.41 5.72 2.74
N LEU A 325 11.43 7.01 2.44
CA LEU A 325 12.35 7.98 3.03
C LEU A 325 11.83 8.43 4.39
N ALA A 326 12.71 9.01 5.20
CA ALA A 326 12.32 9.64 6.44
C ALA A 326 11.37 10.82 6.16
N SER A 327 10.27 10.91 6.91
CA SER A 327 9.25 11.94 6.74
C SER A 327 8.48 12.17 8.03
N GLY A 328 8.50 13.41 8.52
CA GLY A 328 7.87 13.77 9.79
C GLY A 328 8.48 12.97 10.94
N SER A 329 7.63 12.24 11.68
CA SER A 329 8.08 11.37 12.78
C SER A 329 8.51 9.97 12.34
N LEU A 330 8.40 9.64 11.05
CA LEU A 330 8.75 8.31 10.54
C LEU A 330 10.18 8.29 10.02
N GLU A 331 10.94 7.29 10.46
CA GLU A 331 12.28 6.99 9.92
C GLU A 331 12.20 6.41 8.51
N ALA A 332 13.30 6.50 7.77
CA ALA A 332 13.45 5.76 6.52
C ALA A 332 13.45 4.26 6.80
N THR A 333 12.83 3.47 5.92
CA THR A 333 12.78 2.02 6.07
C THR A 333 14.19 1.45 6.11
N SER A 334 14.52 0.68 7.14
CA SER A 334 15.79 -0.03 7.28
C SER A 334 15.71 -1.48 6.81
N LEU A 335 16.85 -2.16 6.75
CA LEU A 335 16.91 -3.61 6.56
C LEU A 335 16.15 -4.35 7.67
N ASP A 336 16.37 -4.00 8.93
CA ASP A 336 15.77 -4.63 10.11
C ASP A 336 14.24 -4.56 10.11
N ASP A 337 13.70 -3.42 9.66
CA ASP A 337 12.27 -3.23 9.44
C ASP A 337 11.73 -4.27 8.44
N MET A 338 12.46 -4.49 7.34
CA MET A 338 12.05 -5.38 6.27
C MET A 338 12.31 -6.85 6.59
N GLU A 339 13.39 -7.22 7.25
CA GLU A 339 13.63 -8.59 7.68
C GLU A 339 12.60 -9.07 8.69
N TRP A 340 12.10 -8.17 9.55
CA TRP A 340 10.94 -8.49 10.39
C TRP A 340 9.73 -8.89 9.52
N VAL A 341 9.37 -8.10 8.51
CA VAL A 341 8.26 -8.41 7.59
C VAL A 341 8.49 -9.74 6.87
N LEU A 342 9.69 -9.94 6.34
CA LEU A 342 10.06 -11.12 5.56
C LEU A 342 10.03 -12.39 6.41
N SER A 343 10.48 -12.31 7.66
CA SER A 343 10.37 -13.40 8.63
C SER A 343 8.91 -13.81 8.84
N LYS A 344 7.99 -12.85 8.99
CA LYS A 344 6.56 -13.16 9.18
C LYS A 344 5.95 -13.73 7.90
N CYS A 345 6.34 -13.21 6.74
CA CYS A 345 5.92 -13.77 5.45
C CYS A 345 6.38 -15.23 5.29
N ALA A 346 7.61 -15.56 5.71
CA ALA A 346 8.12 -16.93 5.74
C ALA A 346 7.34 -17.82 6.71
N GLY A 347 7.12 -17.37 7.95
CA GLY A 347 6.38 -18.12 8.97
C GLY A 347 4.92 -18.40 8.58
N TYR A 348 4.25 -17.43 7.95
CA TYR A 348 2.89 -17.63 7.46
C TYR A 348 2.83 -18.18 6.03
N ASP A 349 3.96 -18.41 5.37
CA ASP A 349 4.04 -18.79 3.96
C ASP A 349 3.05 -17.96 3.10
N SER A 350 3.22 -16.64 3.26
CA SER A 350 2.42 -15.59 2.64
C SER A 350 3.31 -14.71 1.76
N GLY A 351 2.76 -14.19 0.66
CA GLY A 351 3.41 -13.11 -0.10
C GLY A 351 3.06 -11.75 0.49
N PHE A 352 3.68 -10.68 -0.01
CA PHE A 352 3.37 -9.31 0.39
C PHE A 352 3.45 -8.35 -0.80
N ALA A 353 3.02 -7.10 -0.61
CA ALA A 353 3.32 -6.03 -1.55
C ALA A 353 4.34 -5.08 -0.95
N LEU A 354 5.41 -4.80 -1.69
CA LEU A 354 6.34 -3.73 -1.34
C LEU A 354 5.92 -2.46 -2.09
N SER A 355 5.40 -1.46 -1.39
CA SER A 355 5.07 -0.16 -1.97
C SER A 355 6.24 0.79 -1.84
N SER A 356 6.63 1.44 -2.94
CA SER A 356 7.67 2.46 -2.92
C SER A 356 7.58 3.37 -4.15
N SER A 357 7.87 4.66 -3.96
CA SER A 357 8.09 5.56 -5.09
C SER A 357 9.48 5.30 -5.70
N LEU A 358 9.64 5.56 -7.00
CA LEU A 358 10.96 5.52 -7.63
C LEU A 358 11.95 6.48 -6.95
N GLU A 359 11.48 7.60 -6.40
CA GLU A 359 12.34 8.50 -5.61
C GLU A 359 12.86 7.84 -4.33
N ALA A 360 12.00 7.16 -3.56
CA ALA A 360 12.41 6.48 -2.35
C ALA A 360 13.40 5.34 -2.65
N LEU A 361 13.15 4.56 -3.70
CA LEU A 361 14.05 3.50 -4.16
C LEU A 361 15.42 4.02 -4.61
N ARG A 362 15.52 5.28 -5.06
CA ARG A 362 16.80 5.91 -5.44
C ARG A 362 17.53 6.52 -4.25
N LYS A 363 16.79 7.10 -3.30
CA LYS A 363 17.34 7.97 -2.24
C LYS A 363 17.47 7.31 -0.87
N ASN A 364 16.84 6.16 -0.65
CA ASN A 364 17.08 5.36 0.54
C ASN A 364 18.34 4.52 0.31
N GLY A 365 19.39 4.78 1.10
CA GLY A 365 20.71 4.19 0.92
C GLY A 365 20.78 2.68 1.23
N GLN A 366 19.73 2.10 1.82
CA GLN A 366 19.60 0.66 2.03
C GLN A 366 18.71 -0.04 1.00
N SER A 367 18.16 0.66 0.00
CA SER A 367 17.22 0.09 -0.97
C SER A 367 17.75 -1.19 -1.63
N GLU A 368 19.01 -1.19 -2.09
CA GLU A 368 19.55 -2.36 -2.80
C GLU A 368 19.74 -3.56 -1.86
N VAL A 369 20.19 -3.33 -0.63
CA VAL A 369 20.37 -4.38 0.39
C VAL A 369 19.01 -4.94 0.80
N ILE A 370 18.02 -4.07 1.03
CA ILE A 370 16.63 -4.47 1.32
C ILE A 370 16.07 -5.36 0.22
N LEU A 371 16.18 -4.93 -1.05
CA LEU A 371 15.66 -5.73 -2.18
C LEU A 371 16.43 -7.04 -2.35
N GLY A 372 17.75 -7.05 -2.06
CA GLY A 372 18.54 -8.28 -1.96
C GLY A 372 17.99 -9.24 -0.91
N ALA A 373 17.74 -8.78 0.32
CA ALA A 373 17.16 -9.58 1.38
C ALA A 373 15.76 -10.10 1.01
N VAL A 374 14.92 -9.25 0.42
CA VAL A 374 13.59 -9.63 -0.10
C VAL A 374 13.71 -10.82 -1.05
N ARG A 375 14.67 -10.80 -1.98
CA ARG A 375 14.90 -11.90 -2.93
C ARG A 375 15.24 -13.19 -2.21
N GLU A 376 16.20 -13.15 -1.28
CA GLU A 376 16.68 -14.35 -0.57
C GLU A 376 15.57 -14.95 0.31
N TRP A 377 14.86 -14.13 1.07
CA TRP A 377 13.74 -14.57 1.91
C TRP A 377 12.58 -15.15 1.09
N GLU A 378 12.20 -14.50 -0.03
CA GLU A 378 11.15 -15.02 -0.91
C GLU A 378 11.56 -16.35 -1.55
N GLN A 379 12.83 -16.49 -1.95
CA GLN A 379 13.33 -17.74 -2.51
C GLN A 379 13.29 -18.86 -1.45
N ALA A 380 13.82 -18.62 -0.25
CA ALA A 380 13.80 -19.59 0.84
C ALA A 380 12.36 -20.03 1.20
N ARG A 381 11.42 -19.07 1.26
CA ARG A 381 9.99 -19.35 1.52
C ARG A 381 9.37 -20.20 0.41
N LEU A 382 9.56 -19.82 -0.85
CA LEU A 382 8.97 -20.50 -2.01
C LEU A 382 9.61 -21.85 -2.33
N GLU A 383 10.78 -22.13 -1.78
CA GLU A 383 11.46 -23.43 -1.81
C GLU A 383 11.17 -24.29 -0.57
N HIS A 384 10.40 -23.78 0.40
CA HIS A 384 10.09 -24.46 1.65
C HIS A 384 11.34 -24.84 2.47
N ALA A 385 12.31 -23.93 2.56
CA ALA A 385 13.60 -24.16 3.22
C ALA A 385 13.52 -24.27 4.76
N PHE A 386 12.44 -23.80 5.37
CA PHE A 386 12.30 -23.72 6.84
C PHE A 386 11.67 -24.99 7.44
N THR A 387 12.19 -25.42 8.59
CA THR A 387 11.61 -26.52 9.37
C THR A 387 10.30 -26.11 10.06
N PRO A 388 9.45 -27.06 10.51
CA PRO A 388 8.24 -26.73 11.26
C PRO A 388 8.48 -25.83 12.49
N ASP A 389 9.52 -26.13 13.27
CA ASP A 389 9.88 -25.36 14.47
C ASP A 389 10.35 -23.93 14.11
N GLN A 390 11.09 -23.78 13.00
CA GLN A 390 11.47 -22.46 12.49
C GLN A 390 10.23 -21.69 12.05
N ILE A 391 9.31 -22.33 11.32
CA ILE A 391 8.05 -21.71 10.86
C ILE A 391 7.24 -21.18 12.04
N GLU A 392 7.11 -21.95 13.13
CA GLU A 392 6.39 -21.52 14.33
C GLU A 392 7.04 -20.27 14.95
N ARG A 393 8.37 -20.29 15.15
CA ARG A 393 9.09 -19.13 15.70
C ARG A 393 9.02 -17.90 14.79
N LEU A 394 9.05 -18.08 13.48
CA LEU A 394 8.94 -17.01 12.49
C LEU A 394 7.55 -16.32 12.53
N GLN A 395 6.51 -16.98 13.05
CA GLN A 395 5.18 -16.38 13.21
C GLN A 395 5.10 -15.42 14.41
N GLU A 396 6.02 -15.51 15.37
CA GLU A 396 5.99 -14.73 16.61
C GLU A 396 6.35 -13.26 16.35
N PRO A 397 5.43 -12.30 16.58
CA PRO A 397 5.66 -10.89 16.23
C PRO A 397 6.80 -10.23 17.02
N THR A 398 7.11 -10.75 18.21
CA THR A 398 8.13 -10.22 19.11
C THR A 398 9.54 -10.74 18.83
N LEU A 399 9.69 -11.68 17.89
CA LEU A 399 11.00 -12.23 17.52
C LEU A 399 11.50 -11.62 16.21
N ASP A 400 12.80 -11.38 16.15
CA ASP A 400 13.51 -10.86 14.97
C ASP A 400 14.46 -11.92 14.41
N PHE A 401 14.69 -11.84 13.10
CA PHE A 401 15.51 -12.82 12.38
C PHE A 401 16.28 -12.17 11.24
N HIS A 402 17.50 -12.63 11.03
CA HIS A 402 18.32 -12.36 9.86
C HIS A 402 18.47 -13.62 9.03
N LEU A 403 18.42 -13.50 7.70
CA LEU A 403 18.66 -14.62 6.77
C LEU A 403 19.83 -14.32 5.84
N GLU A 404 20.84 -15.19 5.89
CA GLU A 404 22.02 -15.11 5.03
C GLU A 404 22.03 -16.26 4.02
N ALA A 405 22.42 -16.00 2.77
CA ALA A 405 22.61 -17.04 1.77
C ALA A 405 23.94 -17.80 2.00
N ASP A 406 23.87 -19.12 2.10
CA ASP A 406 25.01 -20.03 2.27
C ASP A 406 25.20 -20.92 1.03
N GLY A 407 25.24 -20.25 -0.12
CA GLY A 407 25.32 -20.87 -1.44
C GLY A 407 23.96 -21.16 -2.08
N LYS A 408 23.98 -21.93 -3.17
CA LYS A 408 22.78 -22.15 -3.98
C LYS A 408 21.71 -22.91 -3.19
N ASN A 409 20.55 -22.28 -2.99
CA ASN A 409 19.39 -22.86 -2.33
C ASN A 409 19.66 -23.32 -0.91
N ARG A 410 20.54 -22.61 -0.20
CA ARG A 410 20.87 -22.85 1.21
C ARG A 410 20.98 -21.51 1.90
N TRP A 411 20.47 -21.46 3.13
CA TRP A 411 20.46 -20.24 3.92
C TRP A 411 20.76 -20.58 5.38
N GLN A 412 21.36 -19.62 6.08
CA GLN A 412 21.52 -19.63 7.53
C GLN A 412 20.52 -18.65 8.12
N LEU A 413 19.78 -19.11 9.14
CA LEU A 413 18.76 -18.32 9.82
C LEU A 413 19.25 -18.00 11.24
N TYR A 414 19.42 -16.71 11.51
CA TYR A 414 19.90 -16.21 12.80
C TYR A 414 18.75 -15.53 13.55
N PRO A 415 18.43 -15.94 14.79
CA PRO A 415 17.56 -15.13 15.64
C PRO A 415 18.31 -13.88 16.10
N VAL A 416 17.62 -12.73 16.13
CA VAL A 416 18.17 -11.44 16.53
C VAL A 416 17.41 -10.93 17.75
N THR A 417 18.13 -10.39 18.74
CA THR A 417 17.54 -9.75 19.92
C THR A 417 18.04 -8.33 20.02
N TYR A 418 17.11 -7.38 19.97
CA TYR A 418 17.39 -5.97 20.17
C TYR A 418 17.13 -5.57 21.63
N SER A 419 17.88 -4.60 22.13
CA SER A 419 17.52 -3.93 23.37
C SER A 419 16.22 -3.14 23.18
N GLN A 420 15.63 -2.70 24.28
CA GLN A 420 14.70 -1.57 24.20
C GLN A 420 15.45 -0.33 23.66
N VAL A 421 14.71 0.61 23.07
CA VAL A 421 15.32 1.88 22.64
C VAL A 421 15.70 2.68 23.88
N HIS A 422 17.00 2.95 24.01
CA HIS A 422 17.54 3.79 25.07
C HIS A 422 17.69 5.24 24.58
N ILE A 423 17.35 6.21 25.44
CA ILE A 423 17.44 7.63 25.14
C ILE A 423 18.31 8.30 26.20
N TYR A 424 19.34 9.01 25.74
CA TYR A 424 20.17 9.87 26.58
C TYR A 424 19.92 11.34 26.21
N SER A 425 19.77 12.19 27.23
CA SER A 425 19.73 13.64 27.11
C SER A 425 20.74 14.22 28.08
N GLU A 426 21.67 15.06 27.59
CA GLU A 426 22.58 15.79 28.46
C GLU A 426 21.76 16.69 29.40
N VAL A 427 22.03 16.56 30.70
CA VAL A 427 21.39 17.36 31.74
C VAL A 427 22.45 18.11 32.54
N THR A 428 22.10 19.31 33.03
CA THR A 428 22.99 20.04 33.94
C THR A 428 22.99 19.36 35.30
N LEU A 429 24.09 18.71 35.63
CA LEU A 429 24.27 17.99 36.89
C LEU A 429 25.02 18.82 37.93
N GLN A 430 24.95 18.40 39.20
CA GLN A 430 25.74 19.02 40.25
C GLN A 430 27.23 18.68 40.07
N PRO A 431 28.15 19.55 40.53
CA PRO A 431 29.57 19.24 40.50
C PRO A 431 29.88 17.91 41.19
N GLY A 432 30.39 16.93 40.44
CA GLY A 432 30.76 15.59 40.93
C GLY A 432 29.68 14.51 40.81
N GLU A 433 28.50 14.84 40.30
CA GLU A 433 27.46 13.87 39.96
C GLU A 433 27.79 13.19 38.61
N PRO A 434 27.77 11.84 38.51
CA PRO A 434 28.03 11.14 37.25
C PRO A 434 27.01 11.50 36.17
N GLY A 435 27.50 11.84 34.97
CA GLY A 435 26.68 12.21 33.81
C GLY A 435 26.37 11.10 32.83
N GLU A 436 26.83 9.88 33.12
CA GLU A 436 26.62 8.69 32.31
C GLU A 436 25.21 8.12 32.50
N ALA A 437 24.69 7.48 31.46
CA ALA A 437 23.52 6.62 31.57
C ALA A 437 23.96 5.17 31.72
N GLU A 438 23.36 4.48 32.70
CA GLU A 438 23.54 3.05 32.91
C GLU A 438 22.33 2.26 32.36
N TRP A 439 22.62 1.29 31.51
CA TRP A 439 21.65 0.36 30.94
C TRP A 439 22.08 -1.08 31.17
N THR A 440 21.11 -1.99 31.08
CA THR A 440 21.35 -3.43 31.14
C THR A 440 20.83 -4.10 29.88
N PHE A 441 21.59 -5.08 29.39
CA PHE A 441 21.21 -5.91 28.25
C PHE A 441 21.42 -7.39 28.56
N HIS A 442 20.35 -8.17 28.37
CA HIS A 442 20.40 -9.62 28.53
C HIS A 442 20.63 -10.28 27.17
N ASN A 443 21.77 -10.93 26.99
CA ASN A 443 22.12 -11.66 25.77
C ASN A 443 21.75 -13.14 25.91
N PRO A 444 20.72 -13.62 25.19
CA PRO A 444 20.32 -15.02 25.23
C PRO A 444 21.24 -15.94 24.42
N TYR A 445 22.27 -15.40 23.77
CA TYR A 445 23.17 -16.11 22.86
C TYR A 445 24.59 -16.23 23.45
N GLU A 446 25.49 -16.85 22.68
CA GLU A 446 26.91 -16.92 23.02
C GLU A 446 27.56 -15.52 23.03
N ASN A 447 28.77 -15.45 23.59
CA ASN A 447 29.55 -14.22 23.64
C ASN A 447 29.82 -13.72 22.21
N GLN A 448 29.58 -12.43 21.99
CA GLN A 448 29.73 -11.81 20.68
C GLN A 448 30.16 -10.34 20.80
N PRO A 449 30.79 -9.76 19.77
CA PRO A 449 31.11 -8.34 19.75
C PRO A 449 29.88 -7.46 19.96
N LEU A 450 30.04 -6.34 20.66
CA LEU A 450 29.00 -5.32 20.78
C LEU A 450 28.60 -4.82 19.39
N GLN A 451 27.31 -4.91 19.08
CA GLN A 451 26.69 -4.28 17.91
C GLN A 451 25.70 -3.22 18.39
N PHE A 452 25.68 -2.06 17.74
CA PHE A 452 24.76 -1.01 18.12
C PHE A 452 24.48 -0.02 16.99
N ILE A 453 23.33 0.65 17.11
CA ILE A 453 22.95 1.81 16.31
C ILE A 453 22.75 2.98 17.26
N LEU A 454 23.53 4.05 17.07
CA LEU A 454 23.37 5.31 17.79
C LEU A 454 22.81 6.36 16.84
N ARG A 455 21.68 6.96 17.21
CA ARG A 455 21.06 8.05 16.45
C ARG A 455 21.22 9.36 17.19
N ALA A 456 21.75 10.38 16.52
CA ALA A 456 21.73 11.75 17.05
C ALA A 456 20.36 12.38 16.78
N LEU A 457 19.69 12.85 17.82
CA LEU A 457 18.43 13.57 17.73
C LEU A 457 18.67 15.07 17.97
N PRO A 458 17.99 15.98 17.25
CA PRO A 458 18.07 17.40 17.54
C PRO A 458 17.42 17.71 18.89
N ASP A 459 17.92 18.74 19.58
CA ASP A 459 17.21 19.29 20.73
C ASP A 459 15.97 20.06 20.25
N THR A 460 14.80 19.50 20.56
CA THR A 460 13.50 20.08 20.21
C THR A 460 13.19 21.41 20.92
N VAL A 461 13.91 21.75 21.99
CA VAL A 461 13.71 22.98 22.78
C VAL A 461 14.53 24.13 22.23
N THR A 462 15.81 23.89 21.96
CA THR A 462 16.75 24.94 21.53
C THR A 462 16.85 25.07 20.01
N LEU A 463 16.45 24.03 19.25
CA LEU A 463 16.64 23.93 17.80
C LEU A 463 18.12 24.12 17.38
N ASN A 464 19.05 23.76 18.26
CA ASN A 464 20.47 23.82 17.97
C ASN A 464 20.92 22.62 17.11
N ASP A 465 21.88 22.87 16.22
CA ASP A 465 22.57 21.84 15.44
C ASP A 465 23.74 21.21 16.21
N ASP A 466 23.58 21.03 17.53
CA ASP A 466 24.61 20.48 18.39
C ASP A 466 24.96 19.04 17.95
N VAL A 467 26.25 18.72 17.99
CA VAL A 467 26.78 17.45 17.48
C VAL A 467 27.29 16.61 18.63
N VAL A 468 27.08 15.29 18.57
CA VAL A 468 27.70 14.35 19.50
C VAL A 468 29.16 14.19 19.11
N ILE A 469 30.08 14.42 20.03
CA ILE A 469 31.53 14.34 19.79
C ILE A 469 32.10 13.25 20.68
N ASN A 470 32.85 12.34 20.07
CA ASN A 470 33.57 11.27 20.77
C ASN A 470 32.69 10.47 21.74
N PRO A 471 31.55 9.89 21.29
CA PRO A 471 30.72 9.08 22.18
C PRO A 471 31.52 7.95 22.80
N VAL A 472 31.30 7.73 24.08
CA VAL A 472 31.96 6.71 24.89
C VAL A 472 30.95 5.63 25.21
N PHE A 473 31.36 4.37 25.11
CA PHE A 473 30.58 3.25 25.62
C PHE A 473 31.48 2.41 26.51
N GLU A 474 31.00 2.02 27.69
CA GLU A 474 31.64 0.99 28.50
C GLU A 474 30.74 -0.23 28.59
N VAL A 475 31.25 -1.41 28.23
CA VAL A 475 30.54 -2.69 28.41
C VAL A 475 31.37 -3.61 29.28
N ASN A 476 30.83 -3.99 30.44
CA ASN A 476 31.50 -4.87 31.40
C ASN A 476 32.96 -4.47 31.66
N PHE A 477 33.21 -3.18 31.94
CA PHE A 477 34.54 -2.58 32.18
C PHE A 477 35.46 -2.45 30.96
N THR A 478 34.96 -2.73 29.75
CA THR A 478 35.68 -2.47 28.49
C THR A 478 35.14 -1.20 27.86
N GLU A 479 35.94 -0.14 27.89
CA GLU A 479 35.59 1.19 27.37
C GLU A 479 36.05 1.37 25.91
N ILE A 480 35.19 1.96 25.09
CA ILE A 480 35.53 2.49 23.77
C ILE A 480 35.16 3.96 23.66
N THR A 481 36.09 4.76 23.16
CA THR A 481 35.81 6.12 22.70
C THR A 481 35.89 6.14 21.18
N LEU A 482 34.81 6.55 20.52
CA LEU A 482 34.73 6.56 19.06
C LEU A 482 35.09 7.96 18.55
N PRO A 483 36.25 8.19 17.91
CA PRO A 483 36.74 9.53 17.55
C PRO A 483 35.99 10.11 16.34
N ILE A 484 34.70 10.34 16.51
CA ILE A 484 33.76 10.79 15.50
C ILE A 484 33.05 12.06 15.96
N ARG A 485 32.43 12.71 14.98
CA ARG A 485 31.37 13.71 15.21
C ARG A 485 30.10 13.09 14.64
N LEU A 486 28.95 13.27 15.28
CA LEU A 486 27.65 12.80 14.77
C LEU A 486 26.68 13.98 14.80
N SER A 487 26.23 14.38 13.63
CA SER A 487 25.32 15.52 13.44
C SER A 487 23.88 15.10 13.70
N PRO A 488 22.97 16.04 14.02
CA PRO A 488 21.55 15.71 14.16
C PRO A 488 21.02 14.92 12.96
N PHE A 489 20.21 13.91 13.24
CA PHE A 489 19.62 12.97 12.28
C PHE A 489 20.60 12.01 11.58
N GLU A 490 21.90 12.05 11.88
CA GLU A 490 22.84 11.00 11.44
C GLU A 490 22.71 9.76 12.35
N TYR A 491 22.94 8.59 11.76
CA TYR A 491 23.06 7.30 12.46
C TYR A 491 24.51 6.85 12.43
N LEU A 492 25.01 6.37 13.56
CA LEU A 492 26.23 5.59 13.66
C LEU A 492 25.85 4.12 13.82
N VAL A 493 26.34 3.26 12.95
CA VAL A 493 26.12 1.80 12.97
C VAL A 493 27.47 1.12 13.10
N CYS A 494 27.60 0.24 14.08
CA CYS A 494 28.79 -0.59 14.28
C CYS A 494 28.36 -2.05 14.43
N GLU A 495 28.86 -2.91 13.53
CA GLU A 495 28.49 -4.34 13.42
C GLU A 495 29.43 -5.25 14.22
N GLY A 496 30.32 -4.67 15.03
CA GLY A 496 31.28 -5.41 15.85
C GLY A 496 32.50 -5.97 15.09
N ASP A 497 32.69 -5.55 13.84
CA ASP A 497 33.83 -5.91 12.98
C ASP A 497 34.99 -4.89 13.06
N GLY A 498 34.87 -3.90 13.96
CA GLY A 498 35.81 -2.78 14.09
C GLY A 498 35.60 -1.66 13.07
N VAL A 499 34.60 -1.75 12.18
CA VAL A 499 34.26 -0.69 11.22
C VAL A 499 32.91 -0.07 11.58
N CYS A 500 32.95 1.19 12.00
CA CYS A 500 31.75 1.97 12.25
C CYS A 500 31.41 2.84 11.04
N LYS A 501 30.15 2.85 10.64
CA LYS A 501 29.64 3.61 9.48
C LYS A 501 28.65 4.66 9.95
N ILE A 502 28.76 5.86 9.39
CA ILE A 502 27.82 6.95 9.62
C ILE A 502 26.94 7.09 8.40
N PHE A 503 25.64 7.16 8.65
CA PHE A 503 24.60 7.30 7.65
C PHE A 503 23.79 8.57 7.87
N ASP A 504 23.25 9.12 6.78
CA ASP A 504 22.27 10.19 6.86
C ASP A 504 20.88 9.68 7.30
N VAL A 505 19.92 10.59 7.40
CA VAL A 505 18.55 10.28 7.84
C VAL A 505 17.82 9.24 6.95
N ASN A 506 18.32 9.01 5.72
CA ASN A 506 17.78 8.08 4.74
C ASN A 506 18.70 6.88 4.49
N TRP A 507 19.60 6.58 5.43
CA TRP A 507 20.54 5.46 5.36
C TRP A 507 21.57 5.56 4.23
N ASN A 508 21.84 6.75 3.69
CA ASN A 508 22.94 6.93 2.74
C ASN A 508 24.28 7.01 3.49
N PRO A 509 25.32 6.26 3.07
CA PRO A 509 26.61 6.29 3.73
C PRO A 509 27.26 7.67 3.58
N VAL A 510 27.67 8.26 4.71
CA VAL A 510 28.34 9.57 4.76
C VAL A 510 29.84 9.38 4.94
N ARG A 511 30.24 8.56 5.91
CA ARG A 511 31.65 8.28 6.25
C ARG A 511 31.77 6.96 7.02
N SER A 512 32.97 6.39 7.05
CA SER A 512 33.30 5.23 7.88
C SER A 512 34.56 5.50 8.69
N PHE A 513 34.69 4.79 9.81
CA PHE A 513 35.82 4.85 10.71
C PHE A 513 36.21 3.43 11.13
N GLU A 514 37.51 3.13 11.09
CA GLU A 514 38.06 1.88 11.58
C GLU A 514 38.62 2.08 12.99
N PHE A 515 38.12 1.32 13.96
CA PHE A 515 38.58 1.32 15.33
C PHE A 515 39.74 0.34 15.50
N SER A 516 40.84 0.78 16.12
CA SER A 516 42.07 0.00 16.28
C SER A 516 42.32 -0.48 17.72
N GLY A 517 41.33 -0.40 18.61
CA GLY A 517 41.42 -0.83 20.00
C GLY A 517 40.73 -2.16 20.29
N GLU A 518 40.65 -2.52 21.57
CA GLU A 518 39.86 -3.68 22.03
C GLU A 518 38.36 -3.37 21.90
N TRP A 519 37.64 -4.21 21.13
CA TRP A 519 36.21 -4.04 20.94
C TRP A 519 35.41 -4.75 22.04
N PRO A 520 34.44 -4.09 22.70
CA PRO A 520 33.72 -4.68 23.81
C PRO A 520 32.91 -5.90 23.37
N GLN A 521 32.78 -6.87 24.28
CA GLN A 521 31.99 -8.07 24.06
C GLN A 521 30.71 -8.00 24.88
N ILE A 522 29.60 -8.38 24.26
CA ILE A 522 28.36 -8.73 24.93
C ILE A 522 28.45 -10.22 25.29
N VAL A 523 28.59 -10.51 26.59
CA VAL A 523 28.69 -11.89 27.10
C VAL A 523 27.31 -12.51 27.24
N HIS A 524 27.23 -13.83 27.31
CA HIS A 524 25.99 -14.54 27.62
C HIS A 524 25.41 -14.06 28.98
N GLU A 525 24.09 -13.96 29.07
CA GLU A 525 23.34 -13.39 30.20
C GLU A 525 23.47 -11.86 30.30
N ASP A 526 23.57 -11.31 31.50
CA ASP A 526 23.43 -9.88 31.76
C ASP A 526 24.72 -9.10 31.50
N ASN A 527 24.58 -7.96 30.84
CA ASN A 527 25.64 -7.02 30.51
C ASN A 527 25.29 -5.63 31.04
N GLN A 528 26.26 -4.96 31.65
CA GLN A 528 26.16 -3.55 32.02
C GLN A 528 26.71 -2.70 30.87
N ILE A 529 25.98 -1.66 30.48
CA ILE A 529 26.35 -0.72 29.42
C ILE A 529 26.28 0.69 30.00
N LEU A 530 27.39 1.42 29.94
CA LEU A 530 27.46 2.85 30.26
C LEU A 530 27.60 3.66 28.97
N PHE A 531 26.91 4.80 28.89
CA PHE A 531 27.00 5.78 27.80
C PHE A 531 27.22 7.19 28.32
#